data_AF-A0A7C5WR63-F1
#
_entry.id   AF-A0A7C5WR63-F1
#
_cell.length_a   1.000
_cell.length_b   1.000
_cell.length_c   1.000
_cell.angle_alpha   90.00
_cell.angle_beta   90.00
_cell.angle_gamma   90.00
#
_symmetry.space_group_name_H-M   'P 1'
#
loop_
_entity.id
_entity.type
_entity.pdbx_description
1 polymer ?
#
loop_
_entity_poly.entity_id
_entity_poly.type
_entity_poly.pdbx_seq_one_letter_code
_entity_poly.pdbx_strand_id
1 'polypeptide(L)'
;MDKEYFELTITTDEKYIDLLSDTICTISDEGIEIGKNQIIIRSENDLIPLQNQLKDILSSIDEIEADFLLSKKENSDWIAAYQSSIEPIESGEFYI
;
A
#
# COMPACT_ATOMS: atom_id res chain seq x y z
N MET A 1 -16.17 -0.48 10.07
CA MET A 1 -14.75 -0.19 9.85
C MET A 1 -14.00 -0.90 10.94
N ASP A 2 -13.18 -1.84 10.54
CA ASP A 2 -12.30 -2.53 11.47
C ASP A 2 -11.27 -1.55 12.04
N LYS A 3 -10.88 -1.78 13.29
CA LYS A 3 -9.88 -0.93 13.98
C LYS A 3 -8.48 -1.08 13.40
N GLU A 4 -8.26 -2.11 12.60
CA GLU A 4 -6.96 -2.45 12.05
C GLU A 4 -7.13 -2.91 10.59
N TYR A 5 -6.09 -2.71 9.78
CA TYR A 5 -5.99 -3.20 8.41
C TYR A 5 -4.64 -3.87 8.18
N PHE A 6 -4.56 -4.69 7.13
CA PHE A 6 -3.32 -5.28 6.67
C PHE A 6 -2.68 -4.38 5.61
N GLU A 7 -1.37 -4.16 5.73
CA GLU A 7 -0.56 -3.51 4.71
C GLU A 7 0.54 -4.48 4.26
N LEU A 8 0.53 -4.81 2.97
CA LEU A 8 1.58 -5.55 2.30
C LEU A 8 2.41 -4.58 1.46
N THR A 9 3.69 -4.46 1.80
CA THR A 9 4.67 -3.70 1.02
C THR A 9 5.57 -4.69 0.28
N ILE A 10 5.66 -4.53 -1.03
CA ILE A 10 6.50 -5.34 -1.90
C ILE A 10 7.56 -4.42 -2.51
N THR A 11 8.83 -4.74 -2.30
CA THR A 11 9.95 -3.95 -2.82
C THR A 11 10.69 -4.75 -3.87
N THR A 12 10.94 -4.14 -5.04
CA THR A 12 11.66 -4.78 -6.14
C THR A 12 12.37 -3.73 -7.02
N ASP A 13 13.11 -4.17 -8.03
CA ASP A 13 13.71 -3.28 -9.02
C ASP A 13 12.61 -2.54 -9.80
N GLU A 14 12.84 -1.25 -10.06
CA GLU A 14 11.89 -0.35 -10.75
C GLU A 14 11.40 -0.94 -12.08
N LYS A 15 12.26 -1.66 -12.81
CA LYS A 15 11.92 -2.27 -14.10
C LYS A 15 10.85 -3.37 -14.02
N TYR A 16 10.59 -3.91 -12.82
CA TYR A 16 9.59 -4.96 -12.59
C TYR A 16 8.29 -4.43 -11.97
N ILE A 17 8.21 -3.15 -11.63
CA ILE A 17 7.04 -2.57 -10.96
C ILE A 17 5.79 -2.70 -11.82
N ASP A 18 5.87 -2.37 -13.11
CA ASP A 18 4.72 -2.47 -14.02
C ASP A 18 4.23 -3.93 -14.13
N LEU A 19 5.15 -4.87 -14.37
CA LEU A 19 4.83 -6.30 -14.44
C LEU A 19 4.15 -6.80 -13.15
N LEU A 20 4.69 -6.42 -11.99
CA LEU A 20 4.17 -6.85 -10.71
C LEU A 20 2.80 -6.21 -10.44
N SER A 21 2.60 -4.94 -10.80
CA SER A 21 1.30 -4.26 -10.67
C SER A 21 0.22 -4.90 -11.53
N ASP A 22 0.51 -5.23 -12.79
CA ASP A 22 -0.42 -5.93 -13.68
C ASP A 22 -0.78 -7.31 -13.14
N THR A 23 0.22 -8.03 -12.60
CA THR A 23 0.01 -9.34 -11.99
C THR A 23 -0.92 -9.22 -10.79
N ILE A 24 -0.68 -8.27 -9.88
CA ILE A 24 -1.51 -8.05 -8.69
C ILE A 24 -2.94 -7.69 -9.09
N CYS A 25 -3.13 -6.75 -10.02
CA CYS A 25 -4.46 -6.35 -10.52
C CYS A 25 -5.20 -7.50 -11.24
N THR A 26 -4.49 -8.53 -11.71
CA THR A 26 -5.11 -9.70 -12.33
C THR A 26 -5.58 -10.72 -11.29
N ILE A 27 -4.86 -10.86 -10.18
CA ILE A 27 -5.13 -11.89 -9.15
C ILE A 27 -5.86 -11.36 -7.92
N SER A 28 -6.02 -10.04 -7.80
CA SER A 28 -6.59 -9.36 -6.64
C SER A 28 -7.45 -8.18 -7.07
N ASP A 29 -8.57 -7.97 -6.35
CA ASP A 29 -9.45 -6.80 -6.49
C ASP A 29 -9.04 -5.63 -5.57
N GLU A 30 -7.96 -5.79 -4.80
CA GLU A 30 -7.48 -4.78 -3.85
C GLU A 30 -6.84 -3.58 -4.56
N GLY A 31 -7.05 -2.39 -4.00
CA GLY A 31 -6.37 -1.19 -4.47
C GLY A 31 -4.86 -1.24 -4.19
N ILE A 32 -4.07 -0.73 -5.15
CA ILE A 32 -2.60 -0.67 -5.04
C ILE A 32 -2.08 0.76 -5.12
N GLU A 33 -1.02 1.03 -4.37
CA GLU A 33 -0.22 2.26 -4.45
C GLU A 33 1.13 1.92 -5.09
N ILE A 34 1.44 2.59 -6.20
CA ILE A 34 2.66 2.32 -6.98
C ILE A 34 3.68 3.43 -6.68
N GLY A 35 4.81 3.03 -6.10
CA GLY A 35 6.01 3.86 -5.92
C GLY A 35 7.11 3.46 -6.90
N LYS A 36 8.27 4.12 -6.79
CA LYS A 36 9.40 3.91 -7.71
C LYS A 36 9.98 2.48 -7.67
N ASN A 37 10.08 1.90 -6.48
CA ASN A 37 10.68 0.58 -6.24
C ASN A 37 9.80 -0.28 -5.34
N GLN A 38 8.54 0.12 -5.15
CA GLN A 38 7.65 -0.56 -4.23
C GLN A 38 6.21 -0.50 -4.68
N ILE A 39 5.44 -1.51 -4.30
CA ILE A 39 3.98 -1.54 -4.39
C ILE A 39 3.44 -1.76 -2.99
N ILE A 40 2.44 -0.97 -2.60
CA ILE A 40 1.75 -1.12 -1.31
C ILE A 40 0.30 -1.51 -1.57
N ILE A 41 -0.15 -2.58 -0.91
CA ILE A 41 -1.53 -3.06 -0.92
C ILE A 41 -2.08 -2.93 0.50
N ARG A 42 -3.29 -2.38 0.65
CA ARG A 42 -3.97 -2.25 1.94
C ARG A 42 -5.36 -2.87 1.87
N SER A 43 -5.70 -3.73 2.82
CA SER A 43 -7.02 -4.37 2.90
C SER A 43 -7.45 -4.55 4.34
N GLU A 44 -8.77 -4.53 4.59
CA GLU A 44 -9.34 -5.02 5.84
C GLU A 44 -9.22 -6.56 5.94
N ASN A 45 -9.09 -7.25 4.80
CA ASN A 45 -8.90 -8.69 4.73
C ASN A 45 -7.43 -9.09 4.91
N ASP A 46 -7.21 -10.34 5.33
CA ASP A 46 -5.86 -10.90 5.46
C ASP A 46 -5.17 -11.00 4.09
N LEU A 47 -3.97 -10.41 4.00
CA LEU A 47 -3.14 -10.38 2.78
C LEU A 47 -2.11 -11.52 2.70
N ILE A 48 -2.02 -12.40 3.71
CA ILE A 48 -1.14 -13.59 3.68
C ILE A 48 -1.39 -14.46 2.43
N PRO A 49 -2.64 -14.76 2.03
CA PRO A 49 -2.90 -15.56 0.83
C PRO A 49 -2.33 -14.93 -0.44
N LEU A 50 -2.54 -13.62 -0.61
CA LEU A 50 -2.01 -12.86 -1.75
C LEU A 50 -0.47 -12.83 -1.73
N GLN A 51 0.14 -12.58 -0.57
CA GLN A 51 1.59 -12.60 -0.41
C GLN A 51 2.18 -13.96 -0.82
N ASN A 52 1.57 -15.07 -0.38
CA ASN A 52 2.05 -16.41 -0.72
C ASN A 52 1.90 -16.72 -2.21
N GLN A 53 0.76 -16.37 -2.81
CA GLN A 53 0.54 -16.55 -4.24
C GLN A 53 1.57 -15.76 -5.07
N LEU A 54 1.87 -14.53 -4.67
CA LEU A 54 2.90 -13.72 -5.34
C LEU A 54 4.29 -14.33 -5.19
N LYS A 55 4.65 -14.82 -4.00
CA LYS A 55 5.92 -15.53 -3.79
C LYS A 55 6.03 -16.77 -4.68
N ASP A 56 4.96 -17.55 -4.81
CA ASP A 56 4.94 -18.74 -5.66
C ASP A 56 5.12 -18.38 -7.14
N ILE A 57 4.44 -17.33 -7.62
CA ILE A 57 4.60 -16.82 -8.99
C ILE A 57 6.05 -16.36 -9.24
N LEU A 58 6.59 -15.52 -8.34
CA LEU A 58 7.94 -14.99 -8.50
C LEU A 58 9.03 -16.06 -8.34
N SER A 59 8.80 -17.10 -7.53
CA SER A 59 9.73 -18.22 -7.40
C SER A 59 9.95 -19.00 -8.72
N SER A 60 9.04 -18.83 -9.69
CA SER A 60 9.18 -19.42 -11.03
C SER A 60 9.97 -18.52 -11.99
N ILE A 61 10.42 -17.34 -11.55
CA ILE A 61 11.12 -16.33 -12.35
C ILE A 61 12.41 -15.92 -11.63
N ASP A 62 13.52 -16.60 -11.94
CA ASP A 62 14.82 -16.41 -11.27
C ASP A 62 15.38 -14.98 -11.35
N GLU A 63 14.90 -14.15 -12.28
CA GLU A 63 15.42 -12.80 -12.53
C GLU A 63 14.76 -11.72 -11.66
N ILE A 64 13.68 -12.04 -10.94
CA ILE A 64 12.91 -11.09 -10.13
C ILE A 64 13.17 -11.35 -8.65
N GLU A 65 13.98 -10.49 -8.04
CA GLU A 65 14.11 -10.41 -6.59
C GLU A 65 13.07 -9.44 -6.04
N ALA A 66 12.29 -9.88 -5.05
CA ALA A 66 11.30 -9.06 -4.37
C ALA A 66 11.26 -9.35 -2.88
N ASP A 67 11.29 -8.30 -2.07
CA ASP A 67 11.11 -8.36 -0.62
C ASP A 67 9.64 -8.11 -0.27
N PHE A 68 9.12 -8.85 0.70
CA PHE A 68 7.73 -8.74 1.14
C PHE A 68 7.66 -8.43 2.63
N LEU A 69 7.04 -7.32 2.98
CA LEU A 69 6.76 -6.91 4.35
C LEU A 69 5.25 -6.83 4.57
N LEU A 70 4.71 -7.75 5.37
CA LEU A 70 3.32 -7.72 5.80
C LEU A 70 3.24 -7.15 7.22
N SER A 71 2.39 -6.16 7.43
CA SER A 71 2.14 -5.53 8.72
C SER A 71 0.64 -5.37 8.98
N LYS A 72 0.25 -5.41 10.25
CA LYS A 72 -1.09 -5.03 10.69
C LYS A 72 -1.01 -3.65 11.33
N LYS A 73 -1.82 -2.71 10.88
CA LYS A 73 -1.79 -1.31 11.29
C LYS A 73 -3.16 -0.88 11.79
N GLU A 74 -3.18 0.04 12.76
CA GLU A 74 -4.44 0.64 13.20
C GLU A 74 -5.04 1.54 12.11
N ASN A 75 -6.35 1.39 11.91
CA ASN A 75 -7.15 2.25 11.05
C ASN A 75 -7.43 3.56 11.81
N SER A 76 -6.44 4.44 11.83
CA SER A 76 -6.54 5.75 12.46
C SER A 76 -7.38 6.69 11.59
N ASP A 77 -8.24 7.49 12.21
CA ASP A 77 -9.07 8.48 11.52
C ASP A 77 -8.22 9.69 11.08
N TRP A 78 -7.54 9.54 9.95
CA TRP A 78 -6.64 10.54 9.37
C TRP A 78 -7.37 11.80 8.95
N ILE A 79 -8.67 11.73 8.65
CA ILE A 79 -9.50 12.90 8.33
C ILE A 79 -9.69 13.75 9.59
N ALA A 80 -10.09 13.14 10.71
CA ALA A 80 -10.26 13.85 11.97
C ALA A 80 -8.94 14.44 12.49
N ALA A 81 -7.84 13.69 12.37
CA ALA A 81 -6.50 14.17 12.73
C ALA A 81 -6.06 15.36 11.86
N TYR A 82 -6.27 15.28 10.54
CA TYR A 82 -5.96 16.37 9.62
C TYR A 82 -6.77 17.62 9.92
N GLN A 83 -8.10 17.50 10.09
CA GLN A 83 -8.97 18.62 10.47
C GLN A 83 -8.52 19.30 11.77
N SER A 84 -8.08 18.52 12.75
CA SER A 84 -7.59 19.06 14.04
C SER A 84 -6.23 19.73 13.93
N SER A 85 -5.45 19.41 12.89
CA SER A 85 -4.09 19.93 12.67
C SER A 85 -4.04 21.21 11.82
N ILE A 86 -5.14 21.56 11.16
CA ILE A 86 -5.22 22.81 10.39
C ILE A 86 -5.49 23.96 11.35
N GLU A 87 -4.47 24.79 11.58
CA GLU A 87 -4.64 26.09 12.22
C GLU A 87 -4.87 27.16 11.14
N PRO A 88 -5.86 28.06 11.32
CA PRO A 88 -6.07 29.15 10.38
C PRO A 88 -4.85 30.07 10.33
N ILE A 89 -4.40 30.40 9.11
CA ILE A 89 -3.33 31.37 8.91
C ILE A 89 -3.97 32.76 8.85
N GLU A 90 -3.73 33.59 9.87
CA GLU A 90 -4.20 34.97 9.87
C GLU A 90 -3.35 35.82 8.92
N SER A 91 -3.96 36.30 7.82
CA SER A 91 -3.37 37.28 6.92
C SER A 91 -4.28 38.51 6.81
N GLY A 92 -4.23 39.37 7.84
CA GLY A 92 -5.04 40.60 7.88
C GLY A 92 -6.54 40.33 7.98
N GLU A 93 -7.38 41.05 7.22
CA GLU A 93 -8.86 40.98 7.31
C GLU A 93 -9.50 39.75 6.65
N PHE A 94 -8.72 38.74 6.24
CA PHE A 94 -9.24 37.54 5.58
C PHE A 94 -8.73 36.27 6.25
N TYR A 95 -9.65 35.30 6.42
CA TYR A 95 -9.36 33.93 6.85
C TYR A 95 -9.26 33.02 5.60
N ILE A 96 -8.19 32.24 5.49
CA ILE A 96 -7.99 31.17 4.49
C ILE A 96 -7.86 29.84 5.22
#